data_AF-A0A2R7Y477-F1
#
_entry.id   AF-A0A2R7Y477-F1
#
_cell.length_a   1.000
_cell.length_b   1.000
_cell.length_c   1.000
_cell.angle_alpha   90.00
_cell.angle_beta   90.00
_cell.angle_gamma   90.00
#
_symmetry.space_group_name_H-M   'P 1'
#
loop_
_entity.id
_entity.type
_entity.pdbx_description
1 polymer ?
#
loop_
_entity_poly.entity_id
_entity_poly.type
_entity_poly.pdbx_seq_one_letter_code
_entity_poly.pdbx_strand_id
1 'polypeptide(L)'
;MKNSKLYETVNEGVIKCLVCERRCLLTPGRKGVCRNYLNVEGRLEHLGYGRLSAVKSRPIEVKPLFHYWPGSTALTYSTWGCNFYCPWCQNFYLSFNHPRDNDPVINPERLVEEALKTVMKVFQQVLTNLP
;
A
#
# COMPACT_ATOMS: atom_id res chain seq x y z
N MET A 1 -4.48 -0.49 -13.19
CA MET A 1 -3.21 0.22 -13.42
C MET A 1 -3.49 1.71 -13.42
N LYS A 2 -2.54 2.56 -13.03
CA LYS A 2 -2.70 4.02 -13.03
C LYS A 2 -1.43 4.69 -13.50
N ASN A 3 -1.54 5.61 -14.44
CA ASN A 3 -0.42 6.40 -14.92
C ASN A 3 0.19 7.24 -13.79
N SER A 4 1.51 7.22 -13.68
CA SER A 4 2.27 8.00 -12.71
C SER A 4 3.10 9.05 -13.42
N LYS A 5 3.07 10.29 -12.90
CA LYS A 5 3.89 11.40 -13.39
C LYS A 5 5.29 11.46 -12.75
N LEU A 6 5.59 10.55 -11.82
CA LEU A 6 6.83 10.54 -11.04
C LEU A 6 7.95 9.78 -11.76
N TYR A 7 8.33 10.24 -12.95
CA TYR A 7 9.48 9.73 -13.69
C TYR A 7 10.08 10.79 -14.60
N GLU A 8 11.31 10.56 -15.01
CA GLU A 8 11.99 11.32 -16.07
C GLU A 8 12.34 10.37 -17.21
N THR A 9 12.20 10.81 -18.45
CA THR A 9 12.73 10.09 -19.62
C THR A 9 14.21 10.39 -19.73
N VAL A 10 15.05 9.35 -19.71
CA VAL A 10 16.52 9.51 -19.74
C VAL A 10 17.12 9.20 -21.10
N ASN A 11 16.50 8.29 -21.86
CA ASN A 11 16.84 7.89 -23.23
C ASN A 11 15.56 7.46 -23.94
N GLU A 12 15.65 7.15 -25.24
CA GLU A 12 14.50 6.65 -26.02
C GLU A 12 13.85 5.42 -25.36
N GLY A 13 12.62 5.61 -24.88
CA GLY A 13 11.83 4.59 -24.18
C GLY A 13 12.31 4.23 -22.77
N VAL A 14 13.47 4.71 -22.30
CA VAL A 14 14.01 4.40 -20.96
C VAL A 14 13.64 5.51 -19.98
N ILE A 15 13.12 5.11 -18.82
CA ILE A 15 12.67 6.05 -17.78
C ILE A 15 13.40 5.83 -16.46
N LYS A 16 13.62 6.91 -15.73
CA LYS A 16 14.06 6.91 -14.34
C LYS A 16 12.85 7.11 -13.45
N CYS A 17 12.48 6.07 -12.69
CA CYS A 17 11.37 6.14 -11.74
C CYS A 17 11.76 6.99 -10.52
N LEU A 18 10.95 8.01 -10.20
CA LEU A 18 11.20 8.94 -9.10
C LEU A 18 10.32 8.71 -7.87
N VAL A 19 9.56 7.61 -7.84
CA VAL A 19 8.63 7.32 -6.73
C VAL A 19 9.33 7.09 -5.40
N CYS A 20 10.54 6.54 -5.40
CA CYS A 20 11.31 6.30 -4.19
C CYS A 20 12.81 6.43 -4.46
N GLU A 21 13.61 6.41 -3.39
CA GLU A 21 15.06 6.66 -3.46
C GLU A 21 15.89 5.59 -4.18
N ARG A 22 15.28 4.48 -4.61
CA ARG A 22 15.99 3.54 -5.49
C ARG A 22 16.24 4.08 -6.90
N ARG A 23 15.47 5.10 -7.32
CA ARG A 23 15.61 5.80 -8.61
C ARG A 23 15.80 4.84 -9.80
N CYS A 24 15.00 3.76 -9.85
CA CYS A 24 15.21 2.66 -10.78
C CYS A 24 15.19 3.14 -12.24
N LEU A 25 16.19 2.75 -13.03
CA LEU A 25 16.18 2.90 -14.48
C LEU A 25 15.44 1.72 -15.11
N LEU A 26 14.39 2.02 -15.86
CA LEU A 26 13.47 1.03 -16.42
C LEU A 26 13.45 1.16 -17.94
N THR A 27 13.93 0.14 -18.64
CA THR A 27 13.66 -0.01 -20.08
C THR A 27 12.20 -0.44 -20.30
N PRO A 28 11.63 -0.30 -21.52
CA PRO A 28 10.26 -0.72 -21.79
C PRO A 28 10.00 -2.17 -21.34
N GLY A 29 8.88 -2.40 -20.67
CA GLY A 29 8.49 -3.70 -20.11
C GLY A 29 9.15 -4.05 -18.77
N ARG A 30 10.10 -3.25 -18.26
CA ARG A 30 10.76 -3.52 -16.97
C ARG A 30 9.99 -2.96 -15.79
N LYS A 31 9.92 -3.76 -14.72
CA LYS A 31 9.41 -3.36 -13.42
C LYS A 31 10.53 -2.84 -12.53
N GLY A 32 10.22 -1.87 -11.68
CA GLY A 32 11.09 -1.44 -10.60
C GLY A 32 11.29 -2.54 -9.55
N VAL A 33 12.29 -2.33 -8.69
CA VAL A 33 12.62 -3.25 -7.59
C VAL A 33 11.41 -3.60 -6.72
N CYS A 34 10.55 -2.62 -6.42
CA CYS A 34 9.34 -2.84 -5.63
C CYS A 34 8.25 -3.62 -6.36
N ARG A 35 8.43 -3.94 -7.65
CA ARG A 35 7.49 -4.64 -8.54
C ARG A 35 6.13 -3.96 -8.75
N ASN A 36 5.96 -2.73 -8.25
CA ASN A 36 4.71 -1.97 -8.36
C ASN A 36 4.69 -1.01 -9.55
N TYR A 37 5.84 -0.62 -10.08
CA TYR A 37 5.92 0.32 -11.19
C TYR A 37 6.54 -0.34 -12.41
N LEU A 38 5.89 -0.20 -13.56
CA LEU A 38 6.28 -0.76 -14.84
C LEU A 38 6.49 0.37 -15.83
N ASN A 39 7.53 0.28 -16.64
CA ASN A 39 7.63 1.10 -17.84
C ASN A 39 6.79 0.47 -18.96
N VAL A 40 5.71 1.16 -19.37
CA VAL A 40 4.88 0.80 -20.53
C VAL A 40 5.15 1.83 -21.62
N GLU A 41 5.97 1.46 -22.60
CA GLU A 41 6.25 2.28 -23.79
C GLU A 41 6.71 3.71 -23.45
N GLY A 42 7.65 3.84 -22.50
CA GLY A 42 8.17 5.12 -22.05
C GLY A 42 7.31 5.82 -20.99
N ARG A 43 6.25 5.18 -20.49
CA ARG A 43 5.37 5.73 -19.43
C ARG A 43 5.46 4.91 -18.16
N LEU A 44 5.54 5.58 -17.00
CA LEU A 44 5.51 4.89 -15.71
C LEU A 44 4.07 4.55 -15.31
N GLU A 45 3.77 3.26 -15.22
CA GLU A 45 2.47 2.75 -14.81
C GLU A 45 2.54 2.10 -13.43
N HIS A 46 1.62 2.49 -12.54
CA HIS A 46 1.44 1.88 -11.22
C HIS A 46 0.52 0.66 -11.32
N LEU A 47 1.11 -0.53 -11.13
CA LEU A 47 0.42 -1.82 -11.17
C LEU A 47 -0.45 -2.06 -9.93
N GLY A 48 0.00 -1.60 -8.76
CA GLY A 48 -0.64 -1.84 -7.47
C GLY A 48 -1.74 -0.84 -7.08
N TYR A 49 -2.06 0.15 -7.92
CA TYR A 49 -3.04 1.17 -7.55
C TYR A 49 -4.42 0.56 -7.27
N GLY A 50 -4.91 0.74 -6.04
CA GLY A 50 -6.18 0.17 -5.55
C GLY A 50 -6.15 -1.33 -5.24
N ARG A 51 -5.05 -2.05 -5.55
CA ARG A 51 -4.91 -3.49 -5.28
C ARG A 51 -4.25 -3.69 -3.92
N LEU A 52 -5.06 -4.12 -2.95
CA LEU A 52 -4.62 -4.26 -1.56
C LEU A 52 -4.34 -5.73 -1.25
N SER A 53 -3.25 -5.95 -0.52
CA SER A 53 -2.81 -7.27 -0.05
C SER A 53 -3.48 -7.66 1.27
N ALA A 54 -3.87 -6.67 2.06
CA ALA A 54 -4.62 -6.84 3.30
C ALA A 54 -5.42 -5.58 3.64
N VAL A 55 -6.58 -5.77 4.26
CA VAL A 55 -7.37 -4.73 4.93
C VAL A 55 -7.88 -5.34 6.23
N LYS A 56 -7.43 -4.83 7.38
CA LYS A 56 -7.78 -5.36 8.71
C LYS A 56 -7.86 -4.23 9.74
N SER A 57 -8.90 -4.24 10.57
CA SER A 57 -8.90 -3.47 11.82
C SER A 57 -8.12 -4.22 12.89
N ARG A 58 -7.21 -3.54 13.59
CA ARG A 58 -6.43 -4.09 14.71
C ARG A 58 -6.32 -3.09 15.85
N PRO A 59 -6.10 -3.54 17.09
CA PRO A 59 -5.90 -2.65 18.23
C PRO A 59 -4.78 -1.63 18.00
N ILE A 60 -4.89 -0.42 18.55
CA ILE A 60 -3.86 0.62 18.39
C ILE A 60 -2.52 0.20 19.01
N GLU A 61 -2.55 -0.69 20.01
CA GLU A 61 -1.39 -1.15 20.78
C GLU A 61 -0.41 -1.97 19.94
N VAL A 62 -0.86 -2.55 18.83
CA VAL A 62 0.03 -3.25 17.89
C VAL A 62 0.70 -2.30 16.90
N LYS A 63 0.43 -1.00 16.99
CA LYS A 63 0.98 0.06 16.13
C LYS A 63 2.06 0.83 16.88
N PRO A 64 2.96 1.53 16.18
CA PRO A 64 3.90 2.46 16.82
C PRO A 64 3.23 3.74 17.37
N LEU A 65 1.95 3.65 17.75
CA LEU A 65 1.06 4.72 18.22
C LEU A 65 0.26 4.28 19.45
N PHE A 66 0.77 3.32 20.23
CA PHE A 66 0.02 2.64 21.28
C PHE A 66 -0.53 3.54 22.40
N HIS A 67 0.07 4.72 22.65
CA HIS A 67 -0.43 5.71 23.61
C HIS A 67 -1.43 6.73 23.02
N TYR A 68 -1.69 6.69 21.72
CA TYR A 68 -2.52 7.71 21.07
C TYR A 68 -4.00 7.59 21.48
N TRP A 69 -4.54 6.37 21.51
CA TRP A 69 -5.93 6.11 21.90
C TRP A 69 -6.11 4.67 22.40
N PRO A 70 -5.64 4.34 23.61
CA PRO A 70 -5.71 2.98 24.15
C PRO A 70 -7.13 2.38 24.13
N GLY A 71 -7.23 1.08 23.88
CA GLY A 71 -8.50 0.34 23.77
C GLY A 71 -9.25 0.53 22.45
N SER A 72 -8.76 1.41 21.57
CA SER A 72 -9.34 1.62 20.24
C SER A 72 -8.74 0.67 19.19
N THR A 73 -9.27 0.76 17.97
CA THR A 73 -8.75 0.04 16.81
C THR A 73 -8.46 0.98 15.65
N ALA A 74 -7.50 0.60 14.80
CA ALA A 74 -7.14 1.32 13.59
C ALA A 74 -7.29 0.42 12.36
N LEU A 75 -8.07 0.88 11.38
CA LEU A 75 -8.11 0.23 10.07
C LEU A 75 -6.72 0.34 9.43
N THR A 76 -6.14 -0.81 9.12
CA THR A 76 -4.84 -0.92 8.46
C THR A 76 -5.03 -1.60 7.13
N TYR A 77 -4.44 -1.04 6.09
CA TYR A 77 -4.35 -1.70 4.80
C TYR A 77 -2.93 -1.62 4.26
N SER A 78 -2.61 -2.52 3.35
CA SER A 78 -1.31 -2.58 2.68
C SER A 78 -1.48 -2.94 1.21
N THR A 79 -0.52 -2.54 0.39
CA THR A 79 -0.37 -3.01 -0.98
C THR A 79 0.63 -4.17 -1.03
N TRP A 80 0.87 -4.71 -2.23
CA TRP A 80 1.94 -5.67 -2.48
C TRP A 80 3.29 -4.97 -2.67
N GLY A 81 4.39 -5.69 -2.48
CA GLY A 81 5.74 -5.22 -2.81
C GLY A 81 6.33 -4.22 -1.81
N CYS A 82 7.66 -4.07 -1.82
CA CYS A 82 8.39 -3.12 -1.01
C CYS A 82 9.68 -2.68 -1.73
N ASN A 83 10.14 -1.46 -1.49
CA ASN A 83 11.42 -0.96 -1.99
C ASN A 83 12.62 -1.32 -1.08
N PHE A 84 12.38 -1.95 0.08
CA PHE A 84 13.40 -2.44 0.99
C PHE A 84 13.57 -3.96 0.90
N TYR A 85 14.75 -4.45 1.24
CA TYR A 85 15.09 -5.87 1.35
C TYR A 85 15.50 -6.21 2.78
N CYS A 86 14.59 -5.96 3.73
CA CYS A 86 14.87 -6.21 5.14
C CYS A 86 15.09 -7.73 5.38
N PRO A 87 16.22 -8.15 5.98
CA PRO A 87 16.52 -9.57 6.18
C PRO A 87 15.51 -10.28 7.12
N TRP A 88 14.90 -9.53 8.05
CA TRP A 88 13.88 -10.05 8.98
C TRP A 88 12.51 -9.38 8.78
N CYS A 89 12.07 -9.29 7.52
CA CYS A 89 10.78 -8.70 7.21
C CYS A 89 9.62 -9.54 7.78
N GLN A 90 8.89 -9.02 8.77
CA GLN A 90 7.69 -9.68 9.30
C GLN A 90 6.56 -9.81 8.27
N ASN A 91 6.56 -8.94 7.25
CA ASN A 91 5.57 -8.92 6.18
C ASN A 91 6.10 -9.51 4.86
N PHE A 92 7.10 -10.38 4.91
CA PHE A 92 7.82 -10.86 3.71
C PHE A 92 6.89 -11.48 2.65
N TYR A 93 5.84 -12.20 3.09
CA TYR A 93 4.81 -12.76 2.21
C TYR A 93 4.05 -11.71 1.37
N LEU A 94 4.03 -10.45 1.80
CA LEU A 94 3.40 -9.36 1.04
C LEU A 94 4.47 -8.50 0.33
N SER A 95 5.54 -8.18 1.06
CA SER A 95 6.60 -7.25 0.62
C SER A 95 7.49 -7.80 -0.50
N PHE A 96 7.68 -9.12 -0.60
CA PHE A 96 8.43 -9.75 -1.68
C PHE A 96 7.55 -10.37 -2.76
N ASN A 97 6.27 -10.00 -2.78
CA ASN A 97 5.33 -10.37 -3.82
C ASN A 97 4.95 -9.15 -4.67
N HIS A 98 4.14 -9.37 -5.70
CA HIS A 98 3.73 -8.35 -6.65
C HIS A 98 2.21 -8.36 -6.81
N PRO A 99 1.59 -7.22 -7.15
CA PRO A 99 0.18 -7.17 -7.48
C PRO A 99 -0.13 -8.13 -8.63
N ARG A 100 -1.20 -8.90 -8.49
CA ARG A 100 -1.74 -9.79 -9.52
C ARG A 100 -2.85 -9.08 -10.29
N ASP A 101 -3.06 -9.45 -11.54
CA ASP A 101 -4.08 -8.78 -12.35
C ASP A 101 -5.50 -9.03 -11.85
N ASN A 102 -5.73 -10.20 -11.24
CA ASN A 102 -6.99 -10.61 -10.62
C ASN A 102 -7.15 -10.19 -9.14
N ASP A 103 -6.21 -9.43 -8.57
CA ASP A 103 -6.40 -8.89 -7.22
C ASP A 103 -7.58 -7.92 -7.20
N PRO A 104 -8.43 -7.98 -6.15
CA PRO A 104 -9.54 -7.06 -6.02
C PRO A 104 -9.04 -5.62 -5.94
N VAL A 105 -9.71 -4.74 -6.68
CA VAL A 105 -9.45 -3.30 -6.64
C VAL A 105 -10.44 -2.66 -5.68
N ILE A 106 -9.93 -1.99 -4.66
CA ILE A 106 -10.72 -1.30 -3.65
C ILE A 106 -10.63 0.20 -3.91
N ASN A 107 -11.79 0.84 -4.02
CA ASN A 107 -11.90 2.30 -4.18
C ASN A 107 -11.69 2.99 -2.81
N PRO A 108 -10.95 4.12 -2.74
CA PRO A 108 -10.79 4.89 -1.51
C PRO A 108 -12.04 5.08 -0.64
N GLU A 109 -13.20 5.40 -1.22
CA GLU A 109 -14.45 5.62 -0.48
C GLU A 109 -14.83 4.38 0.33
N ARG A 110 -14.60 3.19 -0.23
CA ARG A 110 -14.87 1.94 0.48
C ARG A 110 -13.97 1.78 1.71
N LEU A 111 -12.70 2.17 1.64
CA LEU A 111 -11.81 2.13 2.79
C LEU A 111 -12.26 3.10 3.89
N VAL A 112 -12.74 4.29 3.49
CA VAL A 112 -13.28 5.28 4.44
C VAL A 112 -14.53 4.74 5.12
N GLU A 113 -15.46 4.13 4.37
CA GLU A 113 -16.65 3.49 4.93
C GLU A 113 -16.30 2.37 5.93
N GLU A 114 -15.35 1.49 5.59
CA GLU A 114 -14.89 0.43 6.50
C GLU A 114 -14.24 1.01 7.78
N ALA A 115 -13.52 2.14 7.66
CA ALA A 115 -12.94 2.82 8.81
C ALA A 115 -14.01 3.41 9.72
N LEU A 116 -15.01 4.10 9.16
CA LEU A 116 -16.12 4.70 9.93
C LEU A 116 -16.95 3.64 10.65
N LYS A 117 -17.27 2.51 9.99
CA LYS A 117 -17.96 1.37 10.63
C LYS A 117 -17.20 0.82 11.83
N THR A 118 -15.88 0.77 11.73
CA THR A 118 -15.01 0.28 12.79
C THR A 118 -15.00 1.23 13.99
N VAL A 119 -14.90 2.54 13.74
CA VAL A 119 -14.98 3.57 14.79
C VAL A 119 -16.31 3.50 15.52
N MET A 120 -17.43 3.37 14.80
CA MET A 120 -18.77 3.25 15.42
C MET A 120 -18.88 2.04 16.36
N LYS A 121 -18.25 0.89 16.02
CA LYS A 121 -18.23 -0.29 16.90
C LYS A 121 -17.45 -0.04 18.20
N VAL A 122 -16.31 0.65 18.12
CA VAL A 122 -15.52 1.01 19.31
C VAL A 122 -16.32 1.94 20.22
N PHE A 123 -16.95 2.99 19.66
CA PHE A 123 -17.81 3.89 20.44
C PHE A 123 -18.96 3.14 21.12
N GLN A 124 -19.62 2.23 20.40
CA GLN A 124 -20.71 1.44 20.95
C GLN A 124 -20.23 0.53 22.08
N GLN A 125 -19.05 -0.07 21.94
CA GLN A 125 -18.45 -0.94 22.97
C GLN A 125 -17.99 -0.15 24.20
N VAL A 126 -17.49 1.08 24.03
CA VAL A 126 -17.19 1.99 25.15
C VAL A 126 -18.47 2.42 25.86
N LEU A 127 -19.54 2.73 25.11
CA LEU A 127 -20.84 3.09 25.70
C LEU A 127 -21.50 1.95 26.46
N THR A 128 -21.37 0.71 26.00
CA THR A 128 -21.92 -0.48 26.70
C THR A 128 -21.08 -0.94 27.88
N ASN A 129 -19.82 -0.51 27.97
CA ASN A 129 -18.89 -0.86 29.06
C ASN A 129 -18.67 0.30 30.06
N LEU A 130 -19.40 1.41 29.91
CA LEU A 130 -19.52 2.42 30.95
C LEU A 130 -20.46 1.88 32.05
N PRO A 131 -20.07 1.95 33.34
CA PRO A 131 -20.91 1.51 34.45
C PRO A 131 -22.21 2.31 34.56
#